data_AF-A0A1X1RQF4-F1
#
_entry.id   AF-A0A1X1RQF4-F1
#
_cell.length_a   1.000
_cell.length_b   1.000
_cell.length_c   1.000
_cell.angle_alpha   90.00
_cell.angle_beta   90.00
_cell.angle_gamma   90.00
#
_symmetry.space_group_name_H-M   'P 1'
#
loop_
_entity.id
_entity.type
_entity.pdbx_description
1 polymer ?
#
loop_
_entity_poly.entity_id
_entity_poly.type
_entity_poly.pdbx_seq_one_letter_code
_entity_poly.pdbx_strand_id
1 'polypeptide(L)'
;MSYAHQENTIELMNEFSVHDMRLLGALSDRAIDAQFEARQKLFNHIDTIWQEAKRSGHRPADNMETWGSVAAMRDLSSDLLQNIDVVRYNRDHPDTPIGG
;
A
#
# COMPACT_ATOMS: atom_id res chain seq x y z
N MET A 1 -20.63 4.13 -11.30
CA MET A 1 -19.54 3.29 -11.85
C MET A 1 -20.09 1.88 -11.96
N SER A 2 -19.91 1.19 -13.10
CA SER A 2 -20.44 -0.18 -13.27
C SER A 2 -19.58 -1.18 -12.50
N TYR A 3 -20.19 -2.29 -12.06
CA TYR A 3 -19.52 -3.40 -11.36
C TYR A 3 -18.22 -3.87 -12.05
N ALA A 4 -18.20 -3.90 -13.39
CA ALA A 4 -17.02 -4.27 -14.16
C ALA A 4 -15.80 -3.36 -13.94
N HIS A 5 -16.01 -2.07 -13.63
CA HIS A 5 -14.89 -1.17 -13.33
C HIS A 5 -14.26 -1.47 -11.96
N GLN A 6 -15.07 -1.86 -10.98
CA GLN A 6 -14.59 -2.22 -9.65
C GLN A 6 -13.86 -3.57 -9.66
N GLU A 7 -14.39 -4.57 -10.37
CA GLU A 7 -13.73 -5.87 -10.54
C GLU A 7 -12.37 -5.73 -11.22
N ASN A 8 -12.29 -5.00 -12.34
CA ASN A 8 -11.02 -4.74 -13.03
C ASN A 8 -10.01 -3.99 -12.15
N THR A 9 -10.48 -3.10 -11.28
CA THR A 9 -9.59 -2.35 -10.37
C THR A 9 -8.97 -3.26 -9.32
N ILE A 10 -9.77 -4.18 -8.75
CA ILE A 10 -9.29 -5.16 -7.76
C ILE A 10 -8.28 -6.11 -8.41
N GLU A 11 -8.57 -6.61 -9.61
CA GLU A 11 -7.67 -7.51 -10.34
C GLU A 11 -6.32 -6.83 -10.63
N LEU A 12 -6.34 -5.58 -11.10
CA LEU A 12 -5.13 -4.80 -11.33
C LEU A 12 -4.33 -4.54 -10.05
N MET A 13 -4.99 -4.28 -8.93
CA MET A 13 -4.33 -4.11 -7.63
C MET A 13 -3.67 -5.41 -7.16
N ASN A 14 -4.34 -6.55 -7.34
CA ASN A 14 -3.78 -7.85 -7.00
C ASN A 14 -2.53 -8.17 -7.83
N GLU A 15 -2.61 -8.01 -9.16
CA GLU A 15 -1.47 -8.23 -10.07
C GLU A 15 -0.29 -7.29 -9.76
N PHE A 16 -0.60 -6.03 -9.42
CA PHE A 16 0.42 -5.09 -8.99
C PHE A 16 1.12 -5.55 -7.70
N SER A 17 0.37 -5.98 -6.69
CA SER A 17 0.94 -6.48 -5.43
C SER A 17 1.78 -7.73 -5.62
N VAL A 18 1.35 -8.67 -6.45
CA VAL A 18 2.14 -9.86 -6.82
C VAL A 18 3.45 -9.44 -7.50
N HIS A 19 3.38 -8.49 -8.43
CA HIS A 19 4.57 -7.98 -9.10
C HIS A 19 5.54 -7.29 -8.13
N ASP A 20 5.03 -6.45 -7.24
CA ASP A 20 5.82 -5.73 -6.23
C ASP A 20 6.53 -6.71 -5.27
N MET A 21 5.80 -7.68 -4.73
CA MET A 21 6.36 -8.71 -3.86
C MET A 21 7.45 -9.53 -4.55
N ARG A 22 7.27 -9.87 -5.84
CA ARG A 22 8.31 -10.56 -6.64
C ARG A 22 9.57 -9.71 -6.78
N LEU A 23 9.46 -8.41 -7.01
CA LEU A 23 10.62 -7.51 -7.11
C LEU A 23 11.32 -7.36 -5.75
N LEU A 24 10.57 -7.19 -4.67
CA LEU A 24 11.10 -7.16 -3.31
C LEU A 24 11.82 -8.47 -2.95
N GLY A 25 11.25 -9.61 -3.34
CA GLY A 25 11.84 -10.93 -3.14
C GLY A 25 13.22 -11.11 -3.77
N ALA A 26 13.55 -10.34 -4.83
CA ALA A 26 14.84 -10.36 -5.49
C ALA A 26 15.90 -9.42 -4.85
N LEU A 27 15.51 -8.58 -3.88
CA LEU A 27 16.41 -7.62 -3.23
C LEU A 27 17.24 -8.26 -2.10
N SER A 28 18.36 -7.63 -1.73
CA SER A 28 19.03 -7.96 -0.47
C SER A 28 18.24 -7.43 0.73
N ASP A 29 18.48 -7.96 1.93
CA ASP A 29 17.77 -7.52 3.15
C ASP A 29 17.98 -6.01 3.41
N ARG A 30 19.20 -5.51 3.23
CA ARG A 30 19.49 -4.08 3.31
C ARG A 30 18.66 -3.25 2.32
N ALA A 31 18.43 -3.77 1.12
CA ALA A 31 17.62 -3.09 0.12
C ALA A 31 16.13 -3.17 0.46
N ILE A 32 15.66 -4.24 1.10
CA ILE A 32 14.29 -4.30 1.66
C ILE A 32 14.12 -3.28 2.79
N ASP A 33 15.08 -3.12 3.68
CA ASP A 33 15.03 -2.11 4.74
C ASP A 33 14.95 -0.69 4.16
N ALA A 34 15.75 -0.42 3.12
CA ALA A 34 15.68 0.85 2.40
C ALA A 34 14.32 1.09 1.73
N GLN A 35 13.70 0.04 1.17
CA GLN A 35 12.34 0.11 0.62
C GLN A 35 11.31 0.38 1.72
N PHE A 36 11.45 -0.26 2.89
CA PHE A 36 10.58 -0.03 4.04
C PHE A 36 10.64 1.43 4.48
N GLU A 37 11.83 1.98 4.69
CA GLU A 37 12.00 3.38 5.09
C GLU A 37 11.41 4.35 4.05
N ALA A 38 11.63 4.10 2.75
CA ALA A 38 11.11 4.95 1.68
C ALA A 38 9.58 4.92 1.63
N ARG A 39 8.98 3.73 1.70
CA ARG A 39 7.51 3.55 1.69
C ARG A 39 6.87 4.13 2.95
N GLN A 40 7.51 3.98 4.11
CA GLN A 40 7.03 4.57 5.37
C GLN A 40 7.04 6.10 5.31
N LYS A 41 8.08 6.71 4.72
CA LYS A 41 8.13 8.17 4.51
C LYS A 41 7.01 8.65 3.58
N LEU A 42 6.75 7.91 2.50
CA LEU A 42 5.64 8.22 1.60
C LEU A 42 4.27 8.12 2.31
N PHE A 43 4.02 7.02 3.02
CA PHE A 43 2.78 6.85 3.79
C PHE A 43 2.60 7.97 4.82
N ASN A 44 3.65 8.30 5.59
CA ASN A 44 3.61 9.36 6.59
C ASN A 44 3.30 10.73 5.97
N HIS A 45 3.85 11.02 4.78
CA HIS A 45 3.56 12.25 4.06
C HIS A 45 2.08 12.34 3.68
N ILE A 46 1.51 11.26 3.13
CA ILE A 46 0.10 11.20 2.74
C ILE A 46 -0.82 11.24 3.97
N ASP A 47 -0.50 10.50 5.03
CA ASP A 47 -1.29 10.52 6.27
C ASP A 47 -1.24 11.89 6.93
N THR A 48 -0.14 12.64 6.81
CA THR A 48 -0.08 14.03 7.31
C THR A 48 -1.16 14.90 6.64
N ILE A 49 -1.29 14.84 5.32
CA ILE A 49 -2.34 15.56 4.58
C ILE A 49 -3.73 15.15 5.09
N TRP A 50 -3.95 13.85 5.29
CA TRP A 50 -5.20 13.32 5.83
C TRP A 50 -5.51 13.83 7.24
N GLN A 51 -4.52 13.82 8.14
CA GLN A 51 -4.71 14.32 9.50
C GLN A 51 -4.91 15.83 9.53
N GLU A 52 -4.25 16.60 8.67
CA GLU A 52 -4.47 18.05 8.54
C GLU A 52 -5.89 18.38 8.09
N ALA A 53 -6.44 17.60 7.15
CA ALA A 53 -7.84 17.72 6.75
C ALA A 53 -8.78 17.53 7.95
N LYS A 54 -8.55 16.47 8.74
CA LYS A 54 -9.32 16.20 9.96
C LYS A 54 -9.19 17.31 11.00
N ARG A 55 -7.98 17.81 11.24
CA ARG A 55 -7.73 18.92 12.18
C ARG A 55 -8.42 20.21 11.75
N SER A 56 -8.59 20.40 10.45
CA SER A 56 -9.30 21.56 9.87
C SER A 56 -10.83 21.40 9.90
N GLY A 57 -11.36 20.36 10.55
CA GLY A 57 -12.79 20.12 10.69
C GLY A 57 -13.41 19.34 9.52
N HIS A 58 -12.63 18.90 8.54
CA HIS A 58 -13.13 18.05 7.46
C HIS A 58 -13.29 16.60 7.93
N ARG A 59 -14.21 15.89 7.28
CA ARG A 59 -14.34 14.43 7.36
C ARG A 59 -13.93 13.84 6.01
N PRO A 60 -12.63 13.64 5.75
CA PRO A 60 -12.16 13.23 4.44
C PRO A 60 -12.71 11.87 4.00
N ALA A 61 -13.03 10.98 4.95
CA ALA A 61 -13.72 9.72 4.67
C ALA A 61 -15.17 9.88 4.15
N ASP A 62 -15.81 11.01 4.44
CA ASP A 62 -17.22 11.25 4.05
C ASP A 62 -17.31 12.11 2.76
N ASN A 63 -16.19 12.66 2.28
CA ASN A 63 -16.12 13.53 1.09
C ASN A 63 -15.05 13.03 0.10
N MET A 64 -15.37 11.93 -0.57
CA MET A 64 -14.49 11.28 -1.54
C MET A 64 -14.32 12.08 -2.85
N GLU A 65 -15.21 13.01 -3.16
CA GLU A 65 -15.02 13.91 -4.32
C GLU A 65 -13.80 14.81 -4.11
N THR A 66 -13.60 15.31 -2.88
CA THR A 66 -12.45 16.17 -2.54
C THR A 66 -11.22 15.36 -2.11
N TRP A 67 -11.42 14.28 -1.34
CA TRP A 67 -10.33 13.57 -0.66
C TRP A 67 -10.05 12.17 -1.21
N GLY A 68 -10.78 11.73 -2.24
CA GLY A 68 -10.68 10.37 -2.78
C GLY A 68 -9.28 10.02 -3.26
N SER A 69 -8.56 10.96 -3.87
CA SER A 69 -7.16 10.72 -4.27
C SER A 69 -6.24 10.53 -3.06
N VAL A 70 -6.44 11.28 -1.97
CA VAL A 70 -5.64 11.12 -0.74
C VAL A 70 -5.95 9.78 -0.07
N ALA A 71 -7.23 9.38 -0.04
CA ALA A 71 -7.65 8.07 0.45
C ALA A 71 -6.98 6.94 -0.37
N ALA A 72 -7.11 6.98 -1.70
CA ALA A 72 -6.53 5.98 -2.58
C ALA A 72 -4.99 5.88 -2.46
N MET A 73 -4.29 7.02 -2.35
CA MET A 73 -2.84 7.02 -2.12
C MET A 73 -2.46 6.44 -0.75
N ARG A 74 -3.28 6.70 0.27
CA ARG A 74 -3.06 6.14 1.62
C ARG A 74 -3.23 4.63 1.62
N ASP A 75 -4.29 4.13 0.99
CA ASP A 75 -4.55 2.69 0.87
C ASP A 75 -3.41 2.02 0.08
N LEU A 76 -3.04 2.55 -1.09
CA LEU A 76 -1.93 2.03 -1.89
C LEU A 76 -0.59 2.03 -1.13
N SER A 77 -0.25 3.11 -0.41
CA SER A 77 1.00 3.16 0.35
C SER A 77 1.00 2.25 1.58
N SER A 78 -0.18 1.96 2.15
CA SER A 78 -0.36 0.95 3.19
C SER A 78 -0.13 -0.46 2.61
N ASP A 79 -0.70 -0.78 1.46
CA ASP A 79 -0.52 -2.08 0.79
C ASP A 79 0.95 -2.31 0.41
N LEU A 80 1.63 -1.27 -0.09
CA LEU A 80 3.07 -1.32 -0.37
C LEU A 80 3.91 -1.61 0.90
N LEU A 81 3.50 -1.12 2.08
CA LEU A 81 4.17 -1.47 3.34
C LEU A 81 3.88 -2.92 3.72
N GLN A 82 2.63 -3.37 3.60
CA GLN A 82 2.23 -4.74 3.89
C GLN A 82 2.97 -5.77 3.01
N ASN A 83 3.20 -5.47 1.74
CA ASN A 83 3.97 -6.33 0.84
C ASN A 83 5.40 -6.60 1.36
N ILE A 84 6.03 -5.62 2.02
CA ILE A 84 7.34 -5.82 2.64
C ILE A 84 7.25 -6.80 3.80
N ASP A 85 6.24 -6.66 4.65
CA ASP A 85 6.04 -7.55 5.80
C ASP A 85 5.78 -8.99 5.34
N VAL A 86 5.00 -9.17 4.27
CA VAL A 86 4.79 -10.48 3.63
C VAL A 86 6.10 -11.06 3.11
N VAL A 87 6.91 -10.27 2.38
CA VAL A 87 8.19 -10.76 1.84
C VAL A 87 9.17 -11.12 2.96
N ARG A 88 9.27 -10.31 4.02
CA ARG A 88 10.08 -10.63 5.20
C ARG A 88 9.61 -11.91 5.87
N TYR A 89 8.31 -12.04 6.10
CA TYR A 89 7.72 -13.25 6.69
C TYR A 89 8.05 -14.49 5.84
N ASN A 90 7.88 -14.42 4.52
CA ASN A 90 8.16 -15.53 3.61
C ASN A 90 9.64 -15.91 3.56
N ARG A 91 10.56 -14.97 3.77
CA ARG A 91 12.00 -15.25 3.91
C ARG A 91 12.31 -15.99 5.20
N ASP A 92 11.67 -15.60 6.28
CA ASP A 92 11.84 -16.21 7.60
C ASP A 92 11.12 -17.57 7.71
N HIS A 93 10.09 -17.80 6.87
CA HIS A 93 9.24 -18.99 6.89
C HIS A 93 9.05 -19.60 5.48
N PRO A 94 10.12 -20.08 4.84
CA PRO A 94 10.07 -20.57 3.45
C PRO A 94 9.14 -21.77 3.25
N ASP A 95 8.88 -22.55 4.30
CA ASP A 95 8.01 -23.74 4.24
C ASP A 95 6.51 -23.40 4.38
N THR A 96 6.17 -22.18 4.79
CA THR A 96 4.78 -21.72 4.98
C THR A 96 4.58 -20.29 4.48
N PRO A 97 4.76 -20.02 3.17
CA PRO A 97 4.61 -18.68 2.63
C PRO A 97 3.15 -18.20 2.66
N ILE A 98 2.95 -16.89 2.77
CA ILE A 98 1.65 -16.21 2.66
C ILE A 98 1.64 -15.25 1.47
N GLY A 99 0.47 -15.02 0.87
CA GLY A 99 0.28 -14.02 -0.18
C GLY A 99 0.84 -14.39 -1.56
N GLY A 100 0.73 -15.68 -1.95
CA GLY A 100 1.04 -16.17 -3.30
C GLY A 100 -0.18 -16.31 -4.19
#